data_AF-A0A6A6XS49-F1
#
_entry.id   AF-A0A6A6XS49-F1
#
_cell.length_a   1.000
_cell.length_b   1.000
_cell.length_c   1.000
_cell.angle_alpha   90.00
_cell.angle_beta   90.00
_cell.angle_gamma   90.00
#
_symmetry.space_group_name_H-M   'P 1'
#
loop_
_entity.id
_entity.type
_entity.pdbx_description
1 polymer ?
#
loop_
_entity_poly.entity_id
_entity_poly.type
_entity_poly.pdbx_seq_one_letter_code
_entity_poly.pdbx_strand_id
1 'polypeptide(L)'
;LTKKQKMFIRQWKNLAKQESLPFLAHEEVNALATLMGVPPQPVFEYIHRKFIAPSAAQSTNNFPLPQSHALANPQPSSASGYSFREANQHMPAATLESAENYVFACHRRRPQSDGRRTINDGPFRCTYGCGYRTKRPFDWKRHEETHEPQELWLCHLCVQNEDQNPFLVNRKDKFLGHIKGSHKGWEPEKILNMSKLKFNADFNPRCPFCAEISTSWEERCKHIIGHYEDEI
;
A
#
# COMPACT_ATOMS: atom_id res chain seq x y z
N LEU A 1 -6.96 -25.66 6.49
CA LEU A 1 -6.24 -25.30 7.73
C LEU A 1 -6.99 -24.22 8.50
N THR A 2 -7.22 -24.43 9.79
CA THR A 2 -7.82 -23.44 10.71
C THR A 2 -6.84 -22.29 11.04
N LYS A 3 -7.34 -21.21 11.65
CA LYS A 3 -6.52 -20.06 12.07
C LYS A 3 -5.40 -20.48 13.04
N LYS A 4 -5.75 -21.28 14.06
CA LYS A 4 -4.78 -21.82 15.05
C LYS A 4 -3.69 -22.65 14.36
N GLN A 5 -4.07 -23.46 13.38
CA GLN A 5 -3.16 -24.31 12.62
C GLN A 5 -2.18 -23.49 11.76
N LYS A 6 -2.66 -22.44 11.08
CA LYS A 6 -1.80 -21.54 10.29
C LYS A 6 -0.82 -20.76 11.16
N MET A 7 -1.23 -20.34 12.36
CA MET A 7 -0.36 -19.68 13.34
C MET A 7 0.73 -20.61 13.87
N PHE A 8 0.38 -21.86 14.18
CA PHE A 8 1.33 -22.87 14.63
C PHE A 8 2.42 -23.12 13.58
N ILE A 9 2.07 -23.28 12.30
CA ILE A 9 3.05 -23.46 11.21
C ILE A 9 4.02 -22.27 11.11
N ARG A 10 3.53 -21.03 11.32
CA ARG A 10 4.38 -19.82 11.29
C ARG A 10 5.34 -19.77 12.48
N GLN A 11 4.86 -20.07 13.69
CA GLN A 11 5.66 -20.12 14.90
C GLN A 11 6.73 -21.21 14.81
N TRP A 12 6.34 -22.41 14.38
CA TRP A 12 7.24 -23.52 14.15
C TRP A 12 8.33 -23.17 13.13
N LYS A 13 7.99 -22.53 12.01
CA LYS A 13 9.00 -22.07 11.04
C LYS A 13 9.98 -21.05 11.64
N ASN A 14 9.50 -20.14 12.47
CA ASN A 14 10.38 -19.16 13.12
C ASN A 14 11.35 -19.81 14.12
N LEU A 15 10.95 -20.90 14.77
CA LEU A 15 11.83 -21.73 15.61
C LEU A 15 12.81 -22.54 14.75
N ALA A 16 12.31 -23.19 13.70
CA ALA A 16 13.13 -23.99 12.77
C ALA A 16 14.19 -23.16 12.04
N LYS A 17 13.99 -21.85 11.82
CA LYS A 17 15.02 -20.95 11.24
C LYS A 17 16.28 -20.79 12.09
N GLN A 18 16.28 -21.18 13.35
CA GLN A 18 17.51 -21.23 14.16
C GLN A 18 18.42 -22.41 13.77
N GLU A 19 17.87 -23.43 13.09
CA GLU A 19 18.60 -24.53 12.50
C GLU A 19 18.62 -24.33 10.97
N SER A 20 19.81 -24.26 10.39
CA SER A 20 19.99 -23.86 8.99
C SER A 20 19.54 -24.94 8.00
N LEU A 21 18.24 -25.11 7.79
CA LEU A 21 17.69 -26.01 6.76
C LEU A 21 16.96 -25.18 5.68
N PRO A 22 17.51 -25.09 4.45
CA PRO A 22 16.99 -24.23 3.38
C PRO A 22 15.73 -24.80 2.70
N PHE A 23 15.33 -26.03 3.00
CA PHE A 23 14.14 -26.68 2.47
C PHE A 23 13.54 -27.59 3.54
N LEU A 24 12.21 -27.56 3.68
CA LEU A 24 11.52 -28.47 4.59
C LEU A 24 11.41 -29.84 3.93
N ALA A 25 12.04 -30.85 4.51
CA ALA A 25 11.94 -32.21 4.00
C ALA A 25 10.47 -32.67 4.05
N HIS A 26 10.07 -33.54 3.11
CA HIS A 26 8.70 -34.06 3.04
C HIS A 26 8.27 -34.73 4.36
N GLU A 27 9.23 -35.34 5.06
CA GLU A 27 9.06 -35.95 6.38
C GLU A 27 8.69 -34.94 7.49
N GLU A 28 9.26 -33.73 7.46
CA GLU A 28 8.96 -32.68 8.43
C GLU A 28 7.55 -32.11 8.24
N VAL A 29 7.12 -31.97 6.98
CA VAL A 29 5.76 -31.55 6.65
C VAL A 29 4.74 -32.60 7.09
N ASN A 30 5.06 -33.89 6.93
CA ASN A 30 4.22 -34.99 7.39
C ASN A 30 4.15 -35.05 8.93
N ALA A 31 5.28 -34.83 9.62
CA ALA A 31 5.31 -34.73 11.08
C ALA A 31 4.47 -33.54 11.58
N LEU A 32 4.58 -32.38 10.94
CA LEU A 32 3.82 -31.18 11.26
C LEU A 32 2.31 -31.40 11.05
N ALA A 33 1.94 -32.04 9.95
CA ALA A 33 0.55 -32.39 9.65
C ALA A 33 -0.04 -33.37 10.67
N THR A 34 0.76 -34.35 11.09
CA THR A 34 0.40 -35.34 12.13
C THR A 34 0.17 -34.64 13.49
N LEU A 35 1.09 -33.77 13.91
CA LEU A 35 0.97 -32.99 15.16
C LEU A 35 -0.28 -32.10 15.17
N MET A 36 -0.69 -31.63 14.00
CA MET A 36 -1.83 -30.72 13.83
C MET A 36 -3.16 -31.46 13.56
N GLY A 37 -3.13 -32.80 13.47
CA GLY A 37 -4.29 -33.63 13.16
C GLY A 37 -4.93 -33.31 11.81
N VAL A 38 -4.12 -32.95 10.81
CA VAL A 38 -4.59 -32.60 9.46
C VAL A 38 -3.88 -33.39 8.38
N PRO A 39 -4.50 -33.59 7.21
CA PRO A 39 -3.80 -34.17 6.07
C PRO A 39 -2.57 -33.33 5.69
N PRO A 40 -1.47 -33.95 5.23
CA PRO A 40 -0.26 -33.23 4.85
C PRO A 40 -0.44 -32.29 3.66
N GLN A 41 -1.34 -32.61 2.74
CA GLN A 41 -1.52 -31.86 1.48
C GLN A 41 -1.89 -30.37 1.71
N PRO A 42 -2.91 -30.02 2.53
CA PRO A 42 -3.18 -28.63 2.91
C PRO A 42 -2.02 -27.90 3.61
N VAL A 43 -1.18 -28.62 4.36
CA VAL A 43 0.00 -28.08 5.06
C VAL A 43 1.09 -27.78 4.03
N PHE A 44 1.34 -28.72 3.13
CA PHE A 44 2.30 -28.60 2.04
C PHE A 44 1.95 -27.44 1.11
N GLU A 45 0.69 -27.34 0.64
CA GLU A 45 0.25 -26.23 -0.21
C GLU A 45 0.38 -24.88 0.48
N TYR A 46 0.01 -24.80 1.76
CA TYR A 46 0.15 -23.58 2.53
C TYR A 46 1.62 -23.18 2.70
N ILE A 47 2.49 -24.13 3.03
CA ILE A 47 3.92 -23.88 3.16
C ILE A 47 4.52 -23.47 1.82
N HIS A 48 4.26 -24.24 0.77
CA HIS A 48 4.82 -24.00 -0.56
C HIS A 48 4.42 -22.63 -1.09
N ARG A 49 3.14 -22.28 -0.97
CA ARG A 49 2.60 -20.97 -1.40
C ARG A 49 3.13 -19.81 -0.56
N LYS A 50 3.25 -19.96 0.76
CA LYS A 50 3.61 -18.84 1.66
C LYS A 50 5.13 -18.68 1.83
N PHE A 51 5.91 -19.70 1.51
CA PHE A 51 7.32 -19.76 1.91
C PHE A 51 8.31 -20.29 0.88
N ILE A 52 7.88 -21.04 -0.13
CA ILE A 52 8.80 -21.71 -1.06
C ILE A 52 8.70 -21.12 -2.46
N ALA A 53 7.50 -20.90 -3.01
CA ALA A 53 7.35 -20.50 -4.41
C ALA A 53 7.89 -19.08 -4.71
N PRO A 54 8.92 -18.96 -5.57
CA PRO A 54 9.23 -17.74 -6.30
C PRO A 54 8.56 -17.81 -7.69
N SER A 55 7.93 -16.75 -8.17
CA SER A 55 7.68 -16.68 -9.62
C SER A 55 9.06 -16.58 -10.30
N ALA A 56 9.41 -17.62 -11.06
CA ALA A 56 10.78 -17.94 -11.44
C ALA A 56 11.35 -17.04 -12.55
N ALA A 57 12.54 -16.44 -12.32
CA ALA A 57 13.62 -16.28 -13.29
C ALA A 57 14.93 -15.77 -12.62
N GLN A 58 15.86 -16.71 -12.40
CA GLN A 58 17.34 -16.62 -12.45
C GLN A 58 18.15 -15.59 -11.59
N SER A 59 18.92 -16.17 -10.65
CA SER A 59 20.34 -15.97 -10.24
C SER A 59 21.06 -14.68 -10.68
N THR A 60 21.77 -13.94 -9.82
CA THR A 60 23.00 -14.36 -9.09
C THR A 60 23.27 -13.60 -7.77
N ASN A 61 24.00 -14.29 -6.89
CA ASN A 61 24.65 -13.95 -5.62
C ASN A 61 25.00 -12.46 -5.31
N ASN A 62 24.58 -11.98 -4.13
CA ASN A 62 25.45 -11.74 -2.97
C ASN A 62 24.66 -11.18 -1.77
N PHE A 63 24.87 -11.77 -0.58
CA PHE A 63 24.39 -11.26 0.71
C PHE A 63 25.20 -10.03 1.18
N PRO A 64 24.61 -9.17 2.03
CA PRO A 64 24.99 -9.23 3.45
C PRO A 64 23.84 -9.27 4.46
N LEU A 65 24.22 -9.76 5.64
CA LEU A 65 23.52 -10.00 6.91
C LEU A 65 23.22 -8.68 7.70
N PRO A 66 22.56 -8.74 8.88
CA PRO A 66 21.32 -8.06 9.17
C PRO A 66 21.51 -6.71 9.90
N GLN A 67 20.67 -5.74 9.57
CA GLN A 67 20.48 -4.56 10.40
C GLN A 67 19.04 -4.52 10.90
N SER A 68 18.93 -4.18 12.18
CA SER A 68 17.76 -3.63 12.87
C SER A 68 16.61 -3.24 11.95
N HIS A 69 15.38 -3.64 12.29
CA HIS A 69 14.15 -3.28 11.60
C HIS A 69 13.90 -1.76 11.64
N ALA A 70 14.73 -0.99 10.96
CA ALA A 70 14.42 0.32 10.44
C ALA A 70 13.46 0.08 9.28
N LEU A 71 12.25 0.63 9.42
CA LEU A 71 11.27 0.73 8.34
C LEU A 71 11.99 1.24 7.09
N ALA A 72 12.21 0.34 6.14
CA ALA A 72 12.89 0.63 4.90
C ALA A 72 12.26 1.88 4.27
N ASN A 73 13.10 2.84 3.87
CA ASN A 73 12.66 3.97 3.06
C ASN A 73 11.89 3.43 1.86
N PRO A 74 10.64 3.87 1.62
CA PRO A 74 10.11 3.78 0.27
C PRO A 74 10.95 4.76 -0.54
N GLN A 75 11.98 4.26 -1.22
CA GLN A 75 12.49 5.00 -2.37
C GLN A 75 11.32 5.16 -3.34
N PRO A 76 11.22 6.32 -4.02
CA PRO A 76 10.33 6.43 -5.17
C PRO A 76 10.62 5.27 -6.11
N SER A 77 9.58 4.59 -6.57
CA SER A 77 9.60 3.39 -7.39
C SER A 77 10.25 3.65 -8.76
N SER A 78 11.57 3.78 -8.82
CA SER A 78 12.33 3.84 -10.08
C SER A 78 12.59 2.45 -10.68
N ALA A 79 11.91 1.41 -10.20
CA ALA A 79 12.02 0.04 -10.74
C ALA A 79 11.08 -0.21 -11.94
N SER A 80 10.17 0.72 -12.22
CA SER A 80 9.33 0.74 -13.42
C SER A 80 9.80 1.92 -14.26
N GLY A 81 9.92 1.77 -15.58
CA GLY A 81 10.17 2.88 -16.51
C GLY A 81 9.00 3.87 -16.60
N TYR A 82 8.27 4.06 -15.50
CA TYR A 82 7.16 4.97 -15.39
C TYR A 82 7.67 6.42 -15.36
N SER A 83 7.25 7.18 -16.35
CA SER A 83 7.41 8.64 -16.37
C SER A 83 6.05 9.27 -16.11
N PHE A 84 5.95 10.04 -15.02
CA PHE A 84 4.71 10.73 -14.63
C PHE A 84 4.15 11.56 -15.79
N ARG A 85 5.03 12.32 -16.46
CA ARG A 85 4.65 13.21 -17.56
C ARG A 85 4.17 12.43 -18.78
N GLU A 86 4.85 11.36 -19.15
CA GLU A 86 4.46 10.53 -20.30
C GLU A 86 3.11 9.85 -20.08
N ALA A 87 2.91 9.27 -18.89
CA ALA A 87 1.65 8.61 -18.55
C ALA A 87 0.45 9.57 -18.50
N ASN A 88 0.69 10.87 -18.34
CA ASN A 88 -0.33 11.89 -18.14
C ASN A 88 -0.33 12.98 -19.22
N GLN A 89 0.33 12.75 -20.36
CA GLN A 89 0.50 13.72 -21.45
C GLN A 89 -0.81 14.20 -22.10
N HIS A 90 -1.91 13.48 -21.91
CA HIS A 90 -3.24 13.86 -22.40
C HIS A 90 -3.87 15.01 -21.60
N MET A 91 -3.29 15.39 -20.46
CA MET A 91 -3.73 16.55 -19.68
C MET A 91 -3.06 17.85 -20.14
N PRO A 92 -3.72 19.01 -20.01
CA PRO A 92 -3.08 20.30 -20.27
C PRO A 92 -1.80 20.49 -19.43
N ALA A 93 -0.78 21.14 -20.01
CA ALA A 93 0.54 21.26 -19.37
C ALA A 93 0.49 21.88 -17.97
N ALA A 94 -0.30 22.94 -17.75
CA ALA A 94 -0.45 23.58 -16.45
C ALA A 94 -1.11 22.66 -15.40
N THR A 95 -2.09 21.85 -15.82
CA THR A 95 -2.73 20.85 -14.98
C THR A 95 -1.76 19.73 -14.62
N LEU A 96 -0.95 19.30 -15.60
CA LEU A 96 0.05 18.26 -15.41
C LEU A 96 1.09 18.69 -14.37
N GLU A 97 1.62 19.92 -14.49
CA GLU A 97 2.58 20.47 -13.53
C GLU A 97 1.99 20.56 -12.11
N SER A 98 0.75 21.02 -11.99
CA SER A 98 0.06 21.10 -10.69
C SER A 98 -0.12 19.71 -10.07
N ALA A 99 -0.50 18.72 -10.87
CA ALA A 99 -0.66 17.34 -10.42
C ALA A 99 0.67 16.70 -10.02
N GLU A 100 1.73 16.90 -10.80
CA GLU A 100 3.08 16.41 -10.52
C GLU A 100 3.60 16.96 -9.18
N ASN A 101 3.48 18.27 -8.99
CA ASN A 101 3.88 18.94 -7.75
C ASN A 101 3.07 18.43 -6.54
N TYR A 102 1.78 18.19 -6.72
CA TYR A 102 0.92 17.63 -5.68
C TYR A 102 1.33 16.20 -5.29
N VAL A 103 1.56 15.32 -6.26
CA VAL A 103 1.97 13.94 -6.02
C VAL A 103 3.36 13.90 -5.38
N PHE A 104 4.30 14.70 -5.87
CA PHE A 104 5.61 14.85 -5.26
C PHE A 104 5.53 15.29 -3.79
N ALA A 105 4.62 16.22 -3.47
CA ALA A 105 4.38 16.63 -2.09
C ALA A 105 3.78 15.51 -1.21
N CYS A 106 2.98 14.61 -1.79
CA CYS A 106 2.41 13.45 -1.08
C CYS A 106 3.48 12.41 -0.69
N HIS A 107 4.50 12.23 -1.54
CA HIS A 107 5.62 11.34 -1.26
C HIS A 107 6.59 11.87 -0.19
N ARG A 108 6.57 13.18 0.09
CA ARG A 108 7.41 13.75 1.15
C ARG A 108 7.01 13.18 2.51
N ARG A 109 7.99 12.65 3.24
CA ARG A 109 7.79 12.15 4.61
C ARG A 109 7.28 13.28 5.51
N ARG A 110 6.12 13.06 6.13
CA ARG A 110 5.65 13.95 7.19
C ARG A 110 6.49 13.76 8.45
N PRO A 111 6.97 14.83 9.09
CA PRO A 111 7.73 14.74 10.33
C PRO A 111 6.99 13.91 11.38
N GLN A 112 7.72 13.06 12.11
CA GLN A 112 7.15 12.27 13.20
C GLN A 112 6.53 13.14 14.32
N SER A 113 6.94 14.40 14.40
CA SER A 113 6.50 15.40 15.38
C SER A 113 5.19 16.12 15.04
N ASP A 114 4.49 15.77 13.96
CA ASP A 114 3.16 16.34 13.67
C ASP A 114 2.17 15.90 14.77
N GLY A 115 1.89 16.80 15.72
CA GLY A 115 1.18 16.58 17.00
C GLY A 115 -0.26 16.03 16.89
N ARG A 116 -0.73 15.71 15.68
CA ARG A 116 -1.97 14.99 15.40
C ARG A 116 -1.96 13.49 15.71
N ARG A 117 -0.83 12.93 16.15
CA ARG A 117 -0.62 11.47 16.27
C ARG A 117 -1.07 10.86 17.59
N THR A 118 -1.52 11.64 18.56
CA THR A 118 -1.86 11.19 19.92
C THR A 118 -3.06 10.24 20.00
N ILE A 119 -3.80 9.99 18.92
CA ILE A 119 -5.03 9.15 18.90
C ILE A 119 -4.98 8.04 17.82
N ASN A 120 -3.81 7.77 17.22
CA ASN A 120 -3.71 6.73 16.19
C ASN A 120 -3.47 5.35 16.84
N ASP A 121 -4.56 4.63 17.11
CA ASP A 121 -4.54 3.26 17.64
C ASP A 121 -5.21 2.26 16.68
N GLY A 122 -4.75 1.01 16.72
CA GLY A 122 -5.30 -0.10 15.96
C GLY A 122 -4.27 -0.93 15.20
N PRO A 123 -4.70 -2.11 14.69
CA PRO A 123 -3.82 -3.09 14.05
C PRO A 123 -3.35 -2.67 12.66
N PHE A 124 -4.13 -1.85 11.94
CA PHE A 124 -3.81 -1.43 10.57
C PHE A 124 -2.83 -0.25 10.61
N ARG A 125 -1.57 -0.50 10.26
CA ARG A 125 -0.46 0.47 10.34
C ARG A 125 -0.14 0.99 8.94
N CYS A 126 0.21 2.27 8.80
CA CYS A 126 0.67 2.80 7.51
C CYS A 126 1.94 2.09 7.02
N THR A 127 1.98 1.73 5.73
CA THR A 127 3.11 1.01 5.12
C THR A 127 4.28 1.92 4.73
N TYR A 128 4.02 3.23 4.61
CA TYR A 128 5.01 4.25 4.29
C TYR A 128 5.82 4.72 5.52
N GLY A 129 5.63 4.08 6.67
CA GLY A 129 6.37 4.38 7.89
C GLY A 129 6.00 5.73 8.53
N CYS A 130 4.85 6.31 8.16
CA CYS A 130 4.42 7.60 8.69
C CYS A 130 3.84 7.49 10.11
N GLY A 131 3.77 6.31 10.72
CA GLY A 131 3.29 6.10 12.09
C GLY A 131 1.77 6.19 12.29
N TYR A 132 0.98 6.43 11.24
CA TYR A 132 -0.48 6.35 11.30
C TYR A 132 -0.95 4.92 11.57
N ARG A 133 -2.03 4.80 12.36
CA ARG A 133 -2.68 3.55 12.73
C ARG A 133 -4.18 3.75 12.85
N THR A 134 -4.96 2.72 12.54
CA THR A 134 -6.42 2.73 12.68
C THR A 134 -6.97 1.34 12.97
N LYS A 135 -8.21 1.30 13.45
CA LYS A 135 -9.00 0.08 13.68
C LYS A 135 -9.76 -0.40 12.46
N ARG A 136 -9.91 0.43 11.42
CA ARG A 136 -10.75 0.14 10.25
C ARG A 136 -9.91 0.02 8.97
N PRO A 137 -10.04 -1.06 8.19
CA PRO A 137 -9.34 -1.21 6.91
C PRO A 137 -9.65 -0.08 5.92
N PHE A 138 -10.89 0.41 5.90
CA PHE A 138 -11.32 1.52 5.07
C PHE A 138 -10.52 2.81 5.34
N ASP A 139 -10.34 3.17 6.61
CA ASP A 139 -9.55 4.34 7.00
C ASP A 139 -8.07 4.17 6.68
N TRP A 140 -7.57 2.94 6.75
CA TRP A 140 -6.19 2.61 6.42
C TRP A 140 -5.94 2.80 4.92
N LYS A 141 -6.78 2.21 4.06
CA LYS A 141 -6.68 2.37 2.61
C LYS A 141 -6.73 3.84 2.19
N ARG A 142 -7.71 4.58 2.73
CA ARG A 142 -7.85 6.01 2.50
C ARG A 142 -6.64 6.82 2.96
N HIS A 143 -5.95 6.35 4.01
CA HIS A 143 -4.72 6.98 4.47
C HIS A 143 -3.54 6.66 3.54
N GLU A 144 -3.41 5.42 3.08
CA GLU A 144 -2.38 5.03 2.10
C GLU A 144 -2.50 5.84 0.80
N GLU A 145 -3.73 6.16 0.37
CA GLU A 145 -3.98 7.04 -0.78
C GLU A 145 -3.44 8.47 -0.58
N THR A 146 -3.16 8.90 0.66
CA THR A 146 -2.47 10.18 0.91
C THR A 146 -0.98 10.15 0.63
N HIS A 147 -0.39 8.95 0.54
CA HIS A 147 0.98 8.74 0.10
C HIS A 147 1.03 8.43 -1.40
N GLU A 148 0.11 7.61 -1.90
CA GLU A 148 -0.04 7.30 -3.33
C GLU A 148 -1.45 7.69 -3.81
N PRO A 149 -1.66 8.95 -4.21
CA PRO A 149 -2.94 9.36 -4.79
C PRO A 149 -3.33 8.46 -5.95
N GLN A 150 -4.55 7.92 -5.91
CA GLN A 150 -5.11 7.14 -7.03
C GLN A 150 -6.08 7.96 -7.88
N GLU A 151 -6.64 9.03 -7.30
CA GLU A 151 -7.52 9.97 -7.97
C GLU A 151 -7.14 11.39 -7.55
N LEU A 152 -7.36 12.35 -8.46
CA LEU A 152 -7.14 13.77 -8.22
C LEU A 152 -8.34 14.58 -8.71
N TRP A 153 -8.68 15.63 -7.95
CA TRP A 153 -9.69 16.61 -8.30
C TRP A 153 -9.09 18.01 -8.29
N LEU A 154 -9.10 18.66 -9.45
CA LEU A 154 -8.72 20.06 -9.61
C LEU A 154 -10.00 20.88 -9.80
N CYS A 155 -10.30 21.79 -8.85
CA CYS A 155 -11.54 22.54 -8.86
C CYS A 155 -11.72 23.36 -10.13
N HIS A 156 -12.71 22.98 -10.94
CA HIS A 156 -13.01 23.65 -12.20
C HIS A 156 -13.37 25.13 -11.99
N LEU A 157 -14.10 25.45 -10.92
CA LEU A 157 -14.50 26.82 -10.62
C LEU A 157 -13.31 27.70 -10.22
N CYS A 158 -12.35 27.17 -9.44
CA CYS A 158 -11.12 27.90 -9.14
C CYS A 158 -10.31 28.21 -10.40
N VAL A 159 -10.21 27.23 -11.31
CA VAL A 159 -9.51 27.41 -12.59
C VAL A 159 -10.21 28.47 -13.44
N GLN A 160 -11.55 28.43 -13.51
CA GLN A 160 -12.36 29.40 -14.25
C GLN A 160 -12.26 30.82 -13.68
N ASN A 161 -12.14 30.94 -12.36
CA ASN A 161 -11.99 32.23 -11.69
C ASN A 161 -10.54 32.77 -11.71
N GLU A 162 -9.61 32.06 -12.38
CA GLU A 162 -8.19 32.41 -12.46
C GLU A 162 -7.53 32.55 -11.07
N ASP A 163 -7.95 31.71 -10.13
CA ASP A 163 -7.34 31.66 -8.80
C ASP A 163 -5.85 31.29 -8.94
N GLN A 164 -4.98 32.04 -8.27
CA GLN A 164 -3.53 31.83 -8.32
C GLN A 164 -3.10 30.44 -7.83
N ASN A 165 -3.91 29.80 -6.98
CA ASN A 165 -3.66 28.46 -6.47
C ASN A 165 -4.97 27.66 -6.49
N PRO A 166 -5.35 27.09 -7.64
CA PRO A 166 -6.61 26.37 -7.75
C PRO A 166 -6.63 25.15 -6.85
N PHE A 167 -7.79 24.88 -6.24
CA PHE A 167 -7.90 23.83 -5.24
C PHE A 167 -7.71 22.43 -5.85
N LEU A 168 -6.62 21.76 -5.50
CA LEU A 168 -6.27 20.40 -5.92
C LEU A 168 -6.20 19.45 -4.71
N VAL A 169 -6.89 18.31 -4.79
CA VAL A 169 -6.89 17.32 -3.72
C VAL A 169 -7.10 15.90 -4.25
N ASN A 170 -6.65 14.90 -3.49
CA ASN A 170 -6.86 13.47 -3.76
C ASN A 170 -8.01 12.83 -2.94
N ARG A 171 -8.84 13.65 -2.30
CA ARG A 171 -9.90 13.17 -1.41
C ARG A 171 -11.24 13.82 -1.75
N LYS A 172 -12.19 12.98 -2.19
CA LYS A 172 -13.56 13.38 -2.53
C LYS A 172 -14.25 14.19 -1.42
N ASP A 173 -14.14 13.79 -0.16
CA ASP A 173 -14.77 14.52 0.95
C ASP A 173 -14.19 15.92 1.16
N LYS A 174 -12.88 16.08 0.95
CA LYS A 174 -12.19 17.37 1.05
C LYS A 174 -12.56 18.28 -0.10
N PHE A 175 -12.69 17.71 -1.30
CA PHE A 175 -13.18 18.43 -2.47
C PHE A 175 -14.61 18.94 -2.25
N LEU A 176 -15.54 18.06 -1.84
CA LEU A 176 -16.93 18.45 -1.57
C LEU A 176 -17.03 19.49 -0.46
N GLY A 177 -16.20 19.39 0.58
CA GLY A 177 -16.10 20.40 1.63
C GLY A 177 -15.65 21.76 1.09
N HIS A 178 -14.66 21.78 0.18
CA HIS A 178 -14.21 22.99 -0.50
C HIS A 178 -15.33 23.62 -1.34
N ILE A 179 -16.05 22.85 -2.18
CA ILE A 179 -17.14 23.41 -2.99
C ILE A 179 -18.23 24.04 -2.10
N LYS A 180 -18.65 23.35 -1.04
CA LYS A 180 -19.66 23.86 -0.10
C LYS A 180 -19.21 25.14 0.63
N GLY A 181 -17.92 25.26 0.93
CA GLY A 181 -17.36 26.40 1.65
C GLY A 181 -17.05 27.61 0.77
N SER A 182 -16.37 27.37 -0.36
CA SER A 182 -15.79 28.41 -1.23
C SER A 182 -16.66 28.75 -2.44
N HIS A 183 -17.51 27.83 -2.91
CA HIS A 183 -18.35 28.01 -4.09
C HIS A 183 -19.84 27.82 -3.76
N LYS A 184 -20.34 28.67 -2.86
CA LYS A 184 -21.75 28.66 -2.44
C LYS A 184 -22.68 28.83 -3.65
N GLY A 185 -23.75 28.06 -3.68
CA GLY A 185 -24.75 28.09 -4.77
C GLY A 185 -24.50 27.09 -5.89
N TRP A 186 -23.35 26.43 -5.91
CA TRP A 186 -23.09 25.34 -6.85
C TRP A 186 -23.41 23.97 -6.25
N GLU A 187 -23.92 23.08 -7.09
CA GLU A 187 -24.15 21.69 -6.71
C GLU A 187 -22.82 20.93 -6.61
N PRO A 188 -22.41 20.45 -5.42
CA PRO A 188 -21.08 19.88 -5.24
C PRO A 188 -20.78 18.65 -6.09
N GLU A 189 -21.76 17.80 -6.34
CA GLU A 189 -21.56 16.56 -7.12
C GLU A 189 -21.33 16.85 -8.60
N LYS A 190 -22.02 17.86 -9.14
CA LYS A 190 -21.82 18.31 -10.52
C LYS A 190 -20.39 18.82 -10.73
N ILE A 191 -19.91 19.66 -9.82
CA ILE A 191 -18.55 20.21 -9.89
C ILE A 191 -17.50 19.13 -9.65
N LEU A 192 -17.75 18.16 -8.76
CA LEU A 192 -16.87 17.02 -8.53
C LEU A 192 -16.60 16.24 -9.83
N ASN A 193 -17.64 15.95 -10.59
CA ASN A 193 -17.52 15.21 -11.85
C ASN A 193 -16.75 16.01 -12.91
N MET A 194 -16.98 17.32 -13.00
CA MET A 194 -16.25 18.21 -13.92
C MET A 194 -14.78 18.40 -13.51
N SER A 195 -14.49 18.31 -12.22
CA SER A 195 -13.16 18.57 -11.63
C SER A 195 -12.29 17.32 -11.52
N LYS A 196 -12.85 16.13 -11.81
CA LYS A 196 -12.11 14.87 -11.75
C LYS A 196 -11.09 14.81 -12.89
N LEU A 197 -9.82 14.69 -12.54
CA LEU A 197 -8.76 14.53 -13.53
C LEU A 197 -8.76 13.09 -14.06
N LYS A 198 -8.50 12.92 -15.36
CA LYS A 198 -8.15 11.62 -15.96
C LYS A 198 -6.72 11.25 -15.59
N PHE A 199 -6.44 11.14 -14.30
CA PHE A 199 -5.11 10.92 -13.76
C PHE A 199 -4.73 9.45 -13.85
N ASN A 200 -3.61 9.15 -14.49
CA ASN A 200 -3.01 7.81 -14.51
C ASN A 200 -2.04 7.73 -13.34
N ALA A 201 -2.48 7.10 -12.25
CA ALA A 201 -1.70 6.93 -11.04
C ALA A 201 -0.63 5.85 -11.19
N ASP A 202 0.54 6.11 -10.58
CA ASP A 202 1.51 5.07 -10.27
C ASP A 202 1.33 4.60 -8.83
N PHE A 203 1.85 3.41 -8.53
CA PHE A 203 1.94 2.91 -7.18
C PHE A 203 3.05 1.86 -7.08
N ASN A 204 3.62 1.69 -5.90
CA ASN A 204 4.54 0.59 -5.66
C ASN A 204 3.77 -0.75 -5.53
N PRO A 205 3.88 -1.68 -6.49
CA PRO A 205 3.10 -2.91 -6.48
C PRO A 205 3.62 -3.94 -5.47
N ARG A 206 4.82 -3.74 -4.92
CA ARG A 206 5.44 -4.70 -4.01
C ARG A 206 4.83 -4.61 -2.63
N CYS A 207 4.51 -5.77 -2.06
CA CYS A 207 4.12 -5.86 -0.66
C CYS A 207 5.34 -5.58 0.25
N PRO A 208 5.20 -4.78 1.32
CA PRO A 208 6.29 -4.56 2.27
C PRO A 208 6.52 -5.74 3.23
N PHE A 209 5.61 -6.73 3.27
CA PHE A 209 5.65 -7.86 4.21
C PHE A 209 6.05 -9.19 3.56
N CYS A 210 6.00 -9.29 2.23
CA CYS A 210 6.34 -10.51 1.50
C CYS A 210 6.70 -10.18 0.04
N ALA A 211 7.07 -11.20 -0.74
CA ALA A 211 7.51 -11.03 -2.13
C ALA A 211 6.36 -10.88 -3.16
N GLU A 212 5.11 -10.77 -2.73
CA GLU A 212 3.97 -10.59 -3.64
C GLU A 212 4.06 -9.25 -4.39
N ILE A 213 3.75 -9.27 -5.68
CA ILE A 213 3.64 -8.09 -6.54
C ILE A 213 2.22 -8.02 -7.06
N SER A 214 1.50 -6.95 -6.74
CA SER A 214 0.12 -6.75 -7.15
C SER A 214 0.01 -6.03 -8.49
N THR A 215 -1.04 -6.35 -9.26
CA THR A 215 -1.28 -5.74 -10.58
C THR A 215 -2.08 -4.43 -10.50
N SER A 216 -2.77 -4.21 -9.38
CA SER A 216 -3.55 -2.99 -9.14
C SER A 216 -3.41 -2.52 -7.69
N TRP A 217 -3.69 -1.23 -7.47
CA TRP A 217 -3.74 -0.66 -6.13
C TRP A 217 -4.76 -1.35 -5.23
N GLU A 218 -5.92 -1.73 -5.77
CA GLU A 218 -6.96 -2.44 -5.01
C GLU A 218 -6.46 -3.79 -4.52
N GLU A 219 -5.83 -4.55 -5.40
CA GLU A 219 -5.25 -5.85 -5.10
C GLU A 219 -4.13 -5.72 -4.04
N ARG A 220 -3.26 -4.71 -4.19
CA ARG A 220 -2.23 -4.39 -3.20
C ARG A 220 -2.85 -4.12 -1.83
N CYS A 221 -3.84 -3.24 -1.77
CA CYS A 221 -4.50 -2.87 -0.52
C CYS A 221 -5.15 -4.10 0.15
N LYS A 222 -5.92 -4.87 -0.61
CA LYS A 222 -6.56 -6.10 -0.13
C LYS A 222 -5.55 -7.12 0.38
N HIS A 223 -4.45 -7.32 -0.36
CA HIS A 223 -3.37 -8.21 0.04
C HIS A 223 -2.73 -7.77 1.36
N ILE A 224 -2.42 -6.48 1.50
CA ILE A 224 -1.79 -5.92 2.71
C ILE A 224 -2.72 -6.02 3.92
N ILE A 225 -4.01 -5.71 3.75
CA ILE A 225 -5.03 -5.88 4.79
C ILE A 225 -5.04 -7.33 5.30
N GLY A 226 -4.90 -8.32 4.41
CA GLY A 226 -4.81 -9.73 4.79
C GLY A 226 -3.65 -10.05 5.75
N HIS A 227 -2.51 -9.34 5.68
CA HIS A 227 -1.44 -9.52 6.66
C HIS A 227 -1.86 -9.02 8.05
N TYR A 228 -2.55 -7.88 8.13
CA TYR A 228 -3.01 -7.34 9.42
C TYR A 228 -4.11 -8.19 10.04
N GLU A 229 -5.06 -8.70 9.26
CA GLU A 229 -6.13 -9.57 9.76
C GLU A 229 -5.62 -10.93 10.25
N ASP A 230 -4.51 -11.40 9.69
CA ASP A 230 -3.82 -12.61 10.12
C ASP A 230 -3.02 -12.43 11.44
N GLU A 231 -2.68 -11.19 11.82
CA GLU A 231 -1.94 -10.86 13.07
C GLU A 231 -2.85 -10.70 14.29
N ILE A 232 -4.12 -10.32 14.08
CA ILE A 232 -5.17 -10.21 15.10
C ILE A 232 -5.74 -11.61 15.40
#